data_AF-A0A538CD15-F1
#
_entry.id   AF-A0A538CD15-F1
#
_cell.length_a   1.000
_cell.length_b   1.000
_cell.length_c   1.000
_cell.angle_alpha   90.00
_cell.angle_beta   90.00
_cell.angle_gamma   90.00
#
_symmetry.space_group_name_H-M   'P 1'
#
loop_
_entity.id
_entity.type
_entity.pdbx_description
1 polymer ?
#
loop_
_entity_poly.entity_id
_entity_poly.type
_entity_poly.pdbx_seq_one_letter_code
_entity_poly.pdbx_strand_id
1 'polypeptide(L)'
;MTPFGDRLAALVAERESQIVLGLDPDPARLWPGSGDDVAAHCRAVIDAAGPACVAVKPQVACFERLGAAGWQALHETVAHARAAGLLVLADAKRGDIDISAQRYAQAFLAPGGLEADALTVSPYLGADSLAPFIDAARAAGAGVLRTCRTSSSRTAGASGSAARSSSTGSARRGRTPASAKWARWWAPRRPSIWRAPAS
;
A
#
# COMPACT_ATOMS: atom_id res chain seq x y z
N MET A 1 -3.37 15.07 16.24
CA MET A 1 -2.76 14.59 14.99
C MET A 1 -3.89 14.18 14.06
N THR A 2 -3.91 14.68 12.82
CA THR A 2 -5.01 14.39 11.86
C THR A 2 -4.91 12.93 11.37
N PRO A 3 -5.97 12.12 11.49
CA PRO A 3 -5.95 10.72 11.05
C PRO A 3 -5.62 10.57 9.56
N PHE A 4 -4.94 9.48 9.20
CA PHE A 4 -4.58 9.15 7.81
C PHE A 4 -5.77 9.26 6.83
N GLY A 5 -6.94 8.73 7.21
CA GLY A 5 -8.13 8.77 6.36
C GLY A 5 -8.55 10.19 5.98
N ASP A 6 -8.51 11.11 6.94
CA ASP A 6 -8.89 12.51 6.71
C ASP A 6 -7.82 13.24 5.87
N ARG A 7 -6.53 12.98 6.14
CA ARG A 7 -5.43 13.52 5.32
C ARG A 7 -5.51 13.06 3.88
N LEU A 8 -5.79 11.78 3.64
CA LEU A 8 -5.99 11.22 2.31
C LEU A 8 -7.20 11.85 1.62
N ALA A 9 -8.34 11.95 2.31
CA ALA A 9 -9.55 12.55 1.74
C ALA A 9 -9.34 14.02 1.34
N ALA A 10 -8.67 14.80 2.21
CA ALA A 10 -8.32 16.19 1.92
C ALA A 10 -7.42 16.30 0.68
N LEU A 11 -6.38 15.47 0.59
CA LEU A 11 -5.43 15.51 -0.53
C LEU A 11 -6.06 15.06 -1.85
N VAL A 12 -6.98 14.08 -1.81
CA VAL A 12 -7.79 13.68 -2.97
C VAL A 12 -8.66 14.84 -3.47
N ALA A 13 -9.28 15.58 -2.56
CA ALA A 13 -10.08 16.74 -2.92
C ALA A 13 -9.22 17.90 -3.47
N GLU A 14 -8.09 18.19 -2.83
CA GLU A 14 -7.16 19.26 -3.22
C GLU A 14 -6.54 19.01 -4.61
N ARG A 15 -6.11 17.77 -4.89
CA ARG A 15 -5.43 17.40 -6.13
C ARG A 15 -6.38 16.94 -7.24
N GLU A 16 -7.67 16.84 -6.94
CA GLU A 16 -8.69 16.19 -7.80
C GLU A 16 -8.20 14.84 -8.37
N SER A 17 -7.44 14.10 -7.56
CA SER A 17 -6.73 12.90 -7.98
C SER A 17 -6.92 11.77 -6.98
N GLN A 18 -6.90 10.55 -7.50
CA GLN A 18 -6.91 9.32 -6.72
C GLN A 18 -5.72 8.43 -7.08
N ILE A 19 -4.70 9.01 -7.75
CA ILE A 19 -3.55 8.26 -8.25
C ILE A 19 -2.55 8.03 -7.13
N VAL A 20 -2.13 6.77 -6.98
CA VAL A 20 -1.03 6.36 -6.12
C VAL A 20 0.11 5.86 -7.00
N LEU A 21 1.25 6.52 -6.90
CA LEU A 21 2.45 6.20 -7.66
C LEU A 21 3.15 4.97 -7.07
N GLY A 22 3.15 3.85 -7.78
CA GLY A 22 3.93 2.67 -7.40
C GLY A 22 5.42 2.89 -7.61
N LEU A 23 6.24 2.58 -6.60
CA LEU A 23 7.70 2.67 -6.68
C LEU A 23 8.29 1.27 -6.47
N ASP A 24 8.52 0.58 -7.57
CA ASP A 24 8.95 -0.82 -7.60
C ASP A 24 10.27 -0.95 -8.39
N PRO A 25 11.37 -0.28 -7.95
CA PRO A 25 12.59 -0.20 -8.74
C PRO A 25 13.20 -1.59 -8.94
N ASP A 26 13.46 -1.93 -10.21
CA ASP A 26 14.19 -3.13 -10.58
C ASP A 26 15.45 -2.81 -11.38
N PRO A 27 16.55 -2.49 -10.69
CA PRO A 27 17.89 -2.44 -11.24
C PRO A 27 18.20 -3.30 -12.46
N ALA A 28 17.95 -4.62 -12.37
CA ALA A 28 18.32 -5.56 -13.42
C ALA A 28 17.51 -5.36 -14.71
N ARG A 29 16.31 -4.77 -14.60
CA ARG A 29 15.43 -4.48 -15.74
C ARG A 29 15.57 -3.05 -16.24
N LEU A 30 15.86 -2.11 -15.34
CA LEU A 30 15.96 -0.69 -15.65
C LEU A 30 17.34 -0.31 -16.18
N TRP A 31 18.40 -0.89 -15.61
CA TRP A 31 19.80 -0.55 -15.87
C TRP A 31 20.70 -1.80 -15.89
N PRO A 32 20.49 -2.74 -16.83
CA PRO A 32 21.31 -3.95 -16.87
C PRO A 32 22.80 -3.61 -17.07
N GLY A 33 23.62 -3.82 -16.03
CA GLY A 33 25.08 -3.66 -16.09
C GLY A 33 25.62 -2.28 -15.68
N SER A 34 24.77 -1.30 -15.41
CA SER A 34 25.18 0.03 -14.89
C SER A 34 24.64 0.21 -13.49
N GLY A 35 25.48 0.15 -12.46
CA GLY A 35 25.07 0.31 -11.06
C GLY A 35 24.52 1.70 -10.73
N ASP A 36 23.25 1.96 -11.07
CA ASP A 36 22.61 3.26 -10.86
C ASP A 36 21.99 3.39 -9.46
N ASP A 37 21.89 4.64 -9.01
CA ASP A 37 21.31 5.02 -7.71
C ASP A 37 19.77 4.84 -7.74
N VAL A 38 19.28 3.85 -7.00
CA VAL A 38 17.85 3.56 -6.85
C VAL A 38 17.09 4.75 -6.26
N ALA A 39 17.67 5.48 -5.32
CA ALA A 39 17.04 6.65 -4.74
C ALA A 39 16.91 7.76 -5.79
N ALA A 40 17.97 8.00 -6.58
CA ALA A 40 17.91 8.97 -7.68
C ALA A 40 16.83 8.62 -8.70
N HIS A 41 16.71 7.35 -9.06
CA HIS A 41 15.65 6.89 -9.97
C HIS A 41 14.26 7.18 -9.37
N CYS A 42 14.01 6.80 -8.12
CA CYS A 42 12.72 7.05 -7.48
C CYS A 42 12.41 8.55 -7.34
N ARG A 43 13.41 9.39 -7.01
CA ARG A 43 13.25 10.86 -6.99
C ARG A 43 12.81 11.39 -8.35
N ALA A 44 13.49 10.99 -9.43
CA ALA A 44 13.14 11.44 -10.78
C ALA A 44 11.71 11.02 -11.18
N VAL A 45 11.27 9.82 -10.79
CA VAL A 45 9.89 9.37 -11.03
C VAL A 45 8.87 10.17 -10.20
N ILE A 46 9.19 10.51 -8.95
CA ILE A 46 8.36 11.37 -8.10
C ILE A 46 8.29 12.79 -8.69
N ASP A 47 9.39 13.36 -9.14
CA ASP A 47 9.40 14.72 -9.71
C ASP A 47 8.54 14.80 -10.98
N ALA A 48 8.60 13.75 -11.81
CA ALA A 48 7.86 13.71 -13.06
C ALA A 48 6.36 13.43 -12.88
N ALA A 49 5.98 12.52 -11.97
CA ALA A 49 4.59 12.02 -11.85
C ALA A 49 3.88 12.44 -10.55
N GLY A 50 4.62 12.82 -9.53
CA GLY A 50 4.14 13.20 -8.21
C GLY A 50 3.09 14.32 -8.21
N PRO A 51 3.20 15.38 -9.03
CA PRO A 51 2.18 16.44 -9.08
C PRO A 51 0.76 15.97 -9.40
N ALA A 52 0.61 14.83 -10.09
CA ALA A 52 -0.68 14.22 -10.41
C ALA A 52 -1.14 13.17 -9.38
N CYS A 53 -0.37 12.91 -8.34
CA CYS A 53 -0.60 11.83 -7.37
C CYS A 53 -0.97 12.38 -5.99
N VAL A 54 -1.63 11.55 -5.19
CA VAL A 54 -1.90 11.83 -3.77
C VAL A 54 -0.95 11.07 -2.85
N ALA A 55 -0.34 10.00 -3.34
CA ALA A 55 0.55 9.18 -2.55
C ALA A 55 1.58 8.45 -3.42
N VAL A 56 2.66 8.01 -2.79
CA VAL A 56 3.56 6.97 -3.31
C VAL A 56 3.31 5.67 -2.57
N LYS A 57 3.57 4.54 -3.23
CA LYS A 57 3.48 3.21 -2.65
C LYS A 57 4.73 2.40 -2.97
N PRO A 58 5.85 2.60 -2.24
CA PRO A 58 7.05 1.78 -2.43
C PRO A 58 6.77 0.30 -2.11
N GLN A 59 7.14 -0.59 -3.04
CA GLN A 59 7.19 -2.02 -2.75
C GLN A 59 8.47 -2.32 -1.98
N VAL A 60 8.33 -2.51 -0.68
CA VAL A 60 9.48 -2.58 0.25
C VAL A 60 10.45 -3.70 -0.13
N ALA A 61 9.95 -4.83 -0.66
CA ALA A 61 10.78 -5.95 -1.12
C ALA A 61 11.77 -5.56 -2.25
N CYS A 62 11.44 -4.59 -3.10
CA CYS A 62 12.34 -4.12 -4.16
C CYS A 62 13.56 -3.39 -3.60
N PHE A 63 13.43 -2.80 -2.42
CA PHE A 63 14.50 -2.13 -1.69
C PHE A 63 15.26 -3.12 -0.81
N GLU A 64 14.56 -3.96 -0.04
CA GLU A 64 15.17 -4.93 0.90
C GLU A 64 16.17 -5.88 0.25
N ARG A 65 15.89 -6.32 -0.99
CA ARG A 65 16.81 -7.20 -1.72
C ARG A 65 18.19 -6.60 -1.98
N LEU A 66 18.32 -5.27 -1.88
CA LEU A 66 19.57 -4.53 -2.06
C LEU A 66 20.30 -4.31 -0.71
N GLY A 67 19.83 -4.93 0.37
CA GLY A 67 20.43 -4.85 1.69
C GLY A 67 20.35 -3.45 2.31
N ALA A 68 21.38 -3.10 3.08
CA ALA A 68 21.43 -1.82 3.80
C ALA A 68 21.33 -0.60 2.87
N ALA A 69 22.00 -0.65 1.70
CA ALA A 69 21.93 0.43 0.71
C ALA A 69 20.51 0.61 0.15
N GLY A 70 19.78 -0.48 -0.06
CA GLY A 70 18.37 -0.43 -0.46
C GLY A 70 17.48 0.19 0.61
N TRP A 71 17.71 -0.15 1.87
CA TRP A 71 16.98 0.45 2.99
C TRP A 71 17.26 1.96 3.10
N GLN A 72 18.51 2.38 2.93
CA GLN A 72 18.88 3.80 2.86
C GLN A 72 18.17 4.51 1.69
N ALA A 73 18.18 3.89 0.49
CA ALA A 73 17.50 4.43 -0.67
C ALA A 73 15.98 4.55 -0.47
N LEU A 74 15.36 3.62 0.27
CA LEU A 74 13.96 3.69 0.66
C LEU A 74 13.69 4.91 1.55
N HIS A 75 14.54 5.15 2.57
CA HIS A 75 14.43 6.32 3.44
C HIS A 75 14.56 7.63 2.67
N GLU A 76 15.54 7.75 1.78
CA GLU A 76 15.70 8.92 0.92
C GLU A 76 14.49 9.14 0.00
N THR A 77 13.97 8.06 -0.59
CA THR A 77 12.78 8.11 -1.45
C THR A 77 11.54 8.58 -0.67
N VAL A 78 11.35 8.09 0.55
CA VAL A 78 10.25 8.47 1.43
C VAL A 78 10.36 9.92 1.88
N ALA A 79 11.57 10.37 2.23
CA ALA A 79 11.82 11.77 2.57
C ALA A 79 11.50 12.71 1.40
N HIS A 80 11.91 12.35 0.18
CA HIS A 80 11.62 13.11 -1.02
C HIS A 80 10.11 13.17 -1.35
N ALA A 81 9.42 12.03 -1.26
CA ALA A 81 7.98 11.98 -1.47
C ALA A 81 7.21 12.89 -0.49
N ARG A 82 7.63 12.92 0.78
CA ARG A 82 7.06 13.81 1.80
C ARG A 82 7.31 15.27 1.49
N ALA A 83 8.53 15.63 1.08
CA ALA A 83 8.86 16.98 0.66
C ALA A 83 8.02 17.43 -0.55
N ALA A 84 7.65 16.50 -1.43
CA ALA A 84 6.72 16.74 -2.54
C ALA A 84 5.22 16.79 -2.14
N GLY A 85 4.91 16.69 -0.84
CA GLY A 85 3.54 16.73 -0.33
C GLY A 85 2.72 15.44 -0.57
N LEU A 86 3.39 14.32 -0.84
CA LEU A 86 2.73 13.02 -1.06
C LEU A 86 2.66 12.21 0.24
N LEU A 87 1.56 11.47 0.40
CA LEU A 87 1.47 10.44 1.44
C LEU A 87 2.32 9.22 1.07
N VAL A 88 2.81 8.48 2.08
CA VAL A 88 3.65 7.30 1.88
C VAL A 88 2.93 6.03 2.34
N LEU A 89 2.62 5.14 1.41
CA LEU A 89 1.99 3.85 1.68
C LEU A 89 3.02 2.74 1.58
N ALA A 90 3.58 2.29 2.70
CA ALA A 90 4.55 1.21 2.72
C ALA A 90 3.89 -0.13 2.32
N ASP A 91 4.21 -0.63 1.13
CA ASP A 91 3.74 -1.93 0.68
C ASP A 91 4.72 -3.02 1.14
N ALA A 92 4.56 -3.47 2.37
CA ALA A 92 5.44 -4.43 3.04
C ALA A 92 4.75 -5.77 3.38
N LYS A 93 3.41 -5.82 3.31
CA LYS A 93 2.55 -6.99 3.58
C LYS A 93 2.92 -7.73 4.87
N ARG A 94 3.31 -7.00 5.90
CA ARG A 94 3.76 -7.60 7.18
C ARG A 94 2.62 -8.32 7.89
N GLY A 95 2.94 -9.39 8.57
CA GLY A 95 2.02 -10.15 9.40
C GLY A 95 2.84 -11.06 10.30
N ASP A 96 2.61 -10.97 11.60
CA ASP A 96 3.28 -11.75 12.64
C ASP A 96 2.42 -11.72 13.91
N ILE A 97 2.88 -12.33 15.00
CA ILE A 97 2.20 -12.34 16.30
C ILE A 97 2.98 -11.55 17.36
N ASP A 98 2.26 -11.15 18.41
CA ASP A 98 2.78 -10.58 19.66
C ASP A 98 3.87 -9.51 19.45
N ILE A 99 5.05 -9.74 20.04
CA ILE A 99 6.17 -8.80 20.04
C ILE A 99 6.74 -8.58 18.64
N SER A 100 6.77 -9.59 17.78
CA SER A 100 7.30 -9.46 16.41
C SER A 100 6.42 -8.53 15.58
N ALA A 101 5.10 -8.63 15.72
CA ALA A 101 4.16 -7.70 15.09
C ALA A 101 4.37 -6.25 15.58
N GLN A 102 4.62 -6.06 16.88
CA GLN A 102 4.95 -4.75 17.43
C GLN A 102 6.25 -4.18 16.84
N ARG A 103 7.28 -5.01 16.65
CA ARG A 103 8.55 -4.57 16.04
C ARG A 103 8.38 -4.19 14.57
N TYR A 104 7.59 -4.94 13.81
CA TYR A 104 7.26 -4.53 12.45
C TYR A 104 6.49 -3.21 12.44
N ALA A 105 5.49 -3.06 13.30
CA ALA A 105 4.72 -1.83 13.39
C ALA A 105 5.61 -0.63 13.75
N GLN A 106 6.53 -0.81 14.71
CA GLN A 106 7.52 0.20 15.09
C GLN A 106 8.41 0.58 13.90
N ALA A 107 8.96 -0.40 13.18
CA ALA A 107 9.87 -0.17 12.06
C ALA A 107 9.23 0.65 10.92
N PHE A 108 7.92 0.52 10.71
CA PHE A 108 7.24 1.18 9.59
C PHE A 108 6.45 2.44 9.98
N LEU A 109 5.92 2.54 11.19
CA LEU A 109 4.94 3.57 11.56
C LEU A 109 5.43 4.52 12.66
N ALA A 110 6.40 4.11 13.48
CA ALA A 110 6.85 4.91 14.61
C ALA A 110 7.99 5.87 14.23
N PRO A 111 8.19 6.97 15.00
CA PRO A 111 9.33 7.85 14.85
C PRO A 111 10.66 7.10 14.87
N GLY A 112 11.57 7.46 13.95
CA GLY A 112 12.86 6.77 13.78
C GLY A 112 12.77 5.45 12.99
N GLY A 113 11.56 5.01 12.62
CA GLY A 113 11.32 4.02 11.57
C GLY A 113 11.16 4.68 10.20
N LEU A 114 10.41 4.05 9.31
CA LEU A 114 10.04 4.63 8.00
C LEU A 114 8.96 5.73 8.12
N GLU A 115 8.27 5.76 9.26
CA GLU A 115 7.19 6.71 9.58
C GLU A 115 6.07 6.76 8.54
N ALA A 116 5.82 5.68 7.81
CA ALA A 116 4.85 5.63 6.71
C ALA A 116 3.43 6.02 7.14
N ASP A 117 2.70 6.68 6.23
CA ASP A 117 1.33 7.13 6.45
C ASP A 117 0.33 5.97 6.46
N ALA A 118 0.66 4.88 5.77
CA ALA A 118 -0.02 3.61 5.95
C ALA A 118 0.91 2.42 5.68
N LEU A 119 0.58 1.28 6.27
CA LEU A 119 1.29 0.01 6.09
C LEU A 119 0.36 -1.06 5.54
N THR A 120 0.79 -1.79 4.50
CA THR A 120 0.07 -3.00 4.08
C THR A 120 0.37 -4.17 5.00
N VAL A 121 -0.69 -4.88 5.44
CA VAL A 121 -0.57 -6.01 6.36
C VAL A 121 -1.29 -7.26 5.83
N SER A 122 -0.78 -8.42 6.24
CA SER A 122 -1.33 -9.74 5.92
C SER A 122 -2.10 -10.28 7.12
N PRO A 123 -3.41 -10.57 7.00
CA PRO A 123 -4.21 -11.11 8.10
C PRO A 123 -4.12 -12.64 8.23
N TYR A 124 -3.07 -13.27 7.67
CA TYR A 124 -2.99 -14.73 7.54
C TYR A 124 -3.04 -15.46 8.90
N LEU A 125 -2.45 -14.87 9.94
CA LEU A 125 -2.37 -15.44 11.29
C LEU A 125 -3.63 -15.16 12.14
N GLY A 126 -4.71 -14.68 11.52
CA GLY A 126 -5.96 -14.34 12.18
C GLY A 126 -6.15 -12.84 12.39
N ALA A 127 -7.38 -12.43 12.73
CA ALA A 127 -7.71 -11.01 12.92
C ALA A 127 -6.94 -10.38 14.09
N ASP A 128 -6.69 -11.16 15.15
CA ASP A 128 -6.02 -10.69 16.36
C ASP A 128 -4.55 -10.32 16.10
N SER A 129 -3.91 -10.96 15.12
CA SER A 129 -2.54 -10.63 14.68
C SER A 129 -2.41 -9.19 14.12
N LEU A 130 -3.53 -8.53 13.81
CA LEU A 130 -3.54 -7.15 13.31
C LEU A 130 -3.50 -6.11 14.42
N ALA A 131 -3.88 -6.47 15.66
CA ALA A 131 -4.03 -5.51 16.75
C ALA A 131 -2.75 -4.66 16.98
N PRO A 132 -1.53 -5.24 17.02
CA PRO A 132 -0.31 -4.45 17.19
C PRO A 132 -0.09 -3.40 16.09
N PHE A 133 -0.45 -3.72 14.85
CA PHE A 133 -0.33 -2.79 13.73
C PHE A 133 -1.37 -1.67 13.81
N ILE A 134 -2.62 -2.01 14.19
CA ILE A 134 -3.71 -1.05 14.33
C ILE A 134 -3.42 -0.07 15.47
N ASP A 135 -2.93 -0.55 16.61
CA ASP A 135 -2.63 0.29 17.76
C ASP A 135 -1.47 1.24 17.48
N ALA A 136 -0.40 0.74 16.85
CA ALA A 136 0.71 1.59 16.40
C ALA A 136 0.25 2.63 15.36
N ALA A 137 -0.59 2.25 14.40
CA ALA A 137 -1.11 3.18 13.41
C ALA A 137 -1.97 4.27 14.04
N ARG A 138 -2.82 3.94 15.02
CA ARG A 138 -3.59 4.92 15.79
C ARG A 138 -2.69 5.89 16.54
N ALA A 139 -1.66 5.39 17.21
CA ALA A 139 -0.69 6.22 17.93
C ALA A 139 0.06 7.18 16.99
N ALA A 140 0.37 6.73 15.77
CA ALA A 140 1.07 7.51 14.75
C ALA A 140 0.15 8.34 13.83
N GLY A 141 -1.18 8.26 13.96
CA GLY A 141 -2.11 8.91 13.03
C GLY A 141 -1.99 8.36 11.60
N ALA A 142 -1.47 7.14 11.48
CA ALA A 142 -1.28 6.39 10.24
C ALA A 142 -2.46 5.42 9.99
N GLY A 143 -2.42 4.72 8.86
CA GLY A 143 -3.39 3.72 8.46
C GLY A 143 -2.82 2.30 8.34
N VAL A 144 -3.71 1.31 8.33
CA VAL A 144 -3.37 -0.09 8.02
C VAL A 144 -4.20 -0.56 6.83
N LEU A 145 -3.55 -1.06 5.79
CA LEU A 145 -4.17 -1.58 4.57
C LEU A 145 -4.13 -3.10 4.59
N ARG A 146 -5.24 -3.73 5.00
CA ARG A 146 -5.35 -5.19 5.08
C ARG A 146 -5.52 -5.82 3.70
N THR A 147 -4.69 -6.82 3.41
CA THR A 147 -4.84 -7.64 2.20
C THR A 147 -6.18 -8.40 2.24
N CYS A 148 -7.04 -8.17 1.24
CA CYS A 148 -8.36 -8.83 1.14
C CYS A 148 -8.44 -9.76 -0.07
N ARG A 149 -8.20 -9.24 -1.27
CA ARG A 149 -8.18 -9.99 -2.53
C ARG A 149 -7.05 -9.44 -3.38
N THR A 150 -6.22 -10.32 -3.93
CA THR A 150 -5.11 -9.91 -4.80
C THR A 150 -5.44 -10.20 -6.27
N SER A 151 -4.76 -9.50 -7.17
CA SER A 151 -4.88 -9.68 -8.62
C SER A 151 -4.10 -10.90 -9.14
N SER A 152 -3.40 -11.64 -8.28
CA SER A 152 -2.66 -12.83 -8.70
C SER A 152 -3.61 -13.94 -9.14
N SER A 153 -3.24 -14.65 -10.21
CA SER A 153 -4.01 -15.79 -10.74
C SER A 153 -4.20 -16.91 -9.69
N ARG A 154 -3.37 -16.93 -8.65
CA ARG A 154 -3.32 -17.96 -7.62
C ARG A 154 -4.23 -17.69 -6.41
N THR A 155 -4.64 -16.45 -6.15
CA THR A 155 -5.53 -16.14 -5.00
C THR A 155 -7.01 -16.46 -5.21
N ALA A 156 -7.40 -16.96 -6.39
CA ALA A 156 -8.79 -17.35 -6.65
C ALA A 156 -9.31 -18.46 -5.70
N GLY A 157 -8.41 -19.29 -5.13
CA GLY A 157 -8.76 -20.35 -4.17
C GLY A 157 -8.60 -19.98 -2.70
N ALA A 158 -7.67 -19.07 -2.35
CA ALA A 158 -7.34 -18.75 -0.95
C ALA A 158 -8.30 -17.71 -0.32
N SER A 159 -8.99 -16.91 -1.12
CA SER A 159 -9.93 -15.89 -0.65
C SER A 159 -11.38 -16.40 -0.49
N GLY A 160 -11.61 -17.72 -0.50
CA GLY A 160 -12.96 -18.29 -0.51
C GLY A 160 -13.06 -19.72 0.02
N SER A 161 -12.99 -19.88 1.34
CA SER A 161 -13.70 -20.98 2.01
C SER A 161 -15.19 -20.64 2.06
N ALA A 162 -15.87 -20.78 0.93
CA ALA A 162 -17.30 -20.97 0.89
C ALA A 162 -17.52 -22.34 0.26
N ALA A 163 -17.94 -23.31 1.06
CA ALA A 163 -18.38 -24.61 0.60
C ALA A 163 -19.41 -24.39 -0.53
N ARG A 164 -19.04 -24.76 -1.75
CA ARG A 164 -19.97 -24.79 -2.89
C ARG A 164 -20.14 -26.24 -3.29
N SER A 165 -21.34 -26.74 -3.07
CA SER A 165 -21.86 -27.94 -3.72
C SER A 165 -21.72 -27.78 -5.23
N SER A 166 -21.29 -28.87 -5.87
CA SER A 166 -21.01 -28.95 -7.29
C SER A 166 -22.29 -28.83 -8.13
N SER A 167 -22.31 -27.88 -9.07
CA SER A 167 -22.99 -28.08 -10.35
C SER A 167 -22.16 -27.46 -11.48
N THR A 168 -21.94 -28.27 -12.49
CA THR A 168 -21.09 -28.06 -13.67
C THR A 168 -21.70 -27.07 -14.65
N GLY A 169 -20.89 -26.15 -15.16
CA GLY A 169 -21.27 -25.25 -16.27
C GLY A 169 -20.03 -24.63 -16.93
N SER A 170 -19.62 -25.18 -18.07
CA SER A 170 -18.50 -24.73 -18.89
C SER A 170 -18.82 -23.40 -19.58
N ALA A 171 -18.00 -22.37 -19.40
CA ALA A 171 -17.95 -21.22 -20.30
C ALA A 171 -16.53 -20.62 -20.37
N ARG A 172 -15.94 -20.74 -21.57
CA ARG A 172 -14.62 -20.26 -21.99
C ARG A 172 -14.59 -18.72 -21.95
N ARG A 173 -13.60 -18.10 -21.29
CA ARG A 173 -13.37 -16.64 -21.31
C ARG A 173 -11.94 -16.29 -21.71
N GLY A 174 -11.84 -15.42 -22.71
CA GLY A 174 -10.59 -14.89 -23.25
C GLY A 174 -9.80 -14.06 -22.22
N ARG A 175 -8.47 -14.08 -22.37
CA ARG A 175 -7.50 -13.38 -21.51
C ARG A 175 -7.45 -11.90 -21.88
N THR A 176 -7.60 -11.03 -20.89
CA THR A 176 -7.20 -9.61 -20.95
C THR A 176 -6.11 -9.35 -19.91
N PRO A 177 -5.11 -8.49 -20.19
CA PRO A 177 -3.94 -8.28 -19.33
C PRO A 177 -4.30 -7.65 -17.96
N ALA A 178 -3.50 -7.96 -16.95
CA ALA A 178 -3.75 -7.63 -15.54
C ALA A 178 -3.51 -6.17 -15.14
N SER A 179 -3.00 -5.30 -16.03
CA SER A 179 -2.61 -3.93 -15.72
C SER A 179 -3.77 -2.91 -15.66
N ALA A 180 -4.98 -3.26 -16.10
CA ALA A 180 -6.07 -2.30 -16.32
C ALA A 180 -7.30 -2.45 -15.38
N LYS A 181 -7.14 -2.94 -14.13
CA LYS A 181 -8.30 -3.27 -13.26
C LYS A 181 -8.52 -2.39 -12.01
N TRP A 182 -7.64 -1.43 -11.72
CA TRP A 182 -7.78 -0.61 -10.51
C TRP A 182 -8.86 0.48 -10.63
N ALA A 183 -9.08 1.02 -11.83
CA ALA A 183 -9.94 2.19 -12.06
C ALA A 183 -11.47 1.96 -11.88
N ARG A 184 -11.93 0.73 -11.61
CA ARG A 184 -13.38 0.42 -11.58
C ARG A 184 -14.03 0.37 -10.20
N TRP A 185 -13.26 0.53 -9.12
CA TRP A 185 -13.74 0.25 -7.76
C TRP A 185 -14.03 1.49 -6.90
N TRP A 186 -13.64 2.68 -7.36
CA TRP A 186 -13.82 3.96 -6.65
C TRP A 186 -14.68 4.97 -7.40
N ALA A 187 -15.68 4.50 -8.15
CA ALA A 187 -16.75 5.39 -8.58
C ALA A 187 -17.54 5.83 -7.33
N PRO A 188 -17.76 7.14 -7.10
CA PRO A 188 -18.51 7.61 -5.95
C PRO A 188 -19.96 7.10 -6.05
N ARG A 189 -20.32 6.14 -5.18
CA ARG A 189 -21.73 5.90 -4.87
C ARG A 189 -22.17 7.08 -4.00
N ARG A 190 -23.12 7.85 -4.52
CA ARG A 190 -23.73 9.03 -3.87
C ARG A 190 -24.00 8.76 -2.37
N PRO A 191 -23.68 9.68 -1.45
CA PRO A 191 -23.91 9.46 -0.03
C PRO A 191 -25.38 9.72 0.29
N SER A 192 -26.14 8.66 0.60
CA SER A 192 -27.45 8.81 1.22
C SER A 192 -27.73 7.64 2.16
N ILE A 193 -26.91 7.46 3.21
CA ILE A 193 -27.33 6.69 4.40
C ILE A 193 -26.41 6.98 5.61
N TRP A 194 -26.52 8.18 6.17
CA TRP A 194 -26.18 8.43 7.58
C TRP A 194 -27.10 9.54 8.10
N ARG A 195 -28.34 9.17 8.43
CA ARG A 195 -29.15 9.91 9.39
C ARG A 195 -29.18 9.06 10.66
N ALA A 196 -28.57 9.56 11.72
CA ALA A 196 -28.80 9.03 13.06
C ALA A 196 -30.29 9.25 13.43
N PRO A 197 -30.95 8.30 14.11
CA PRO A 197 -32.24 8.59 14.70
C PRO A 197 -32.06 9.60 15.84
N ALA A 198 -32.88 10.66 15.82
CA ALA A 198 -33.00 11.61 16.91
C ALA A 198 -33.83 11.02 18.05
N SER A 199 -33.64 11.65 19.23
CA SER A 199 -34.16 11.41 20.59
C SER A 199 -33.62 10.19 21.31
#